data_AF-A0A257WD42-F1
#
_entry.id   AF-A0A257WD42-F1
#
_cell.length_a   1.000
_cell.length_b   1.000
_cell.length_c   1.000
_cell.angle_alpha   90.00
_cell.angle_beta   90.00
_cell.angle_gamma   90.00
#
_symmetry.space_group_name_H-M   'P 1'
#
loop_
_entity.id
_entity.type
_entity.pdbx_description
1 polymer ?
#
loop_
_entity_poly.entity_id
_entity_poly.type
_entity_poly.pdbx_seq_one_letter_code
_entity_poly.pdbx_strand_id
1 'polypeptide(L)'
;TKSLGQPKDSLQSIQQITVMQESGALMKPSRGSRSGGGHLPEARLLALAIMPERAALHPLPDGRILFASQPITLPVVESRPKLEPLLHLIAADGQSLSTIPTAPGDLPTDLNYMVVSPDGKRVAVVEEATDAVAVVEVSSGKTEIISAPHPNWSCETVPAWKSATELTFAALDEKTHAPCWMLWSAEKGKRSLSSQWPAAAMHDWLSERRPEPATKTSP
;
A
#
# COMPACT_ATOMS: atom_id res chain seq x y z
N THR A 1 -8.90 16.44 -22.71
CA THR A 1 -9.66 15.88 -21.58
C THR A 1 -8.76 14.98 -20.73
N LYS A 2 -8.03 15.62 -19.81
CA LYS A 2 -7.16 15.14 -18.71
C LYS A 2 -6.85 16.42 -17.90
N SER A 3 -6.66 16.46 -16.59
CA SER A 3 -6.85 15.46 -15.52
C SER A 3 -7.62 16.11 -14.35
N LEU A 4 -8.07 15.31 -13.39
CA LEU A 4 -8.45 15.79 -12.06
C LEU A 4 -7.23 15.63 -11.15
N GLY A 5 -6.78 16.73 -10.52
CA GLY A 5 -5.88 16.73 -9.36
C GLY A 5 -4.46 16.21 -9.57
N GLN A 6 -3.47 17.12 -9.64
CA GLN A 6 -2.02 16.83 -9.75
C GLN A 6 -1.60 16.09 -11.06
N PRO A 7 -0.29 16.11 -11.42
CA PRO A 7 0.25 15.29 -12.50
C PRO A 7 0.49 13.82 -12.09
N LYS A 8 0.22 13.47 -10.83
CA LYS A 8 0.56 12.18 -10.19
C LYS A 8 -0.64 11.25 -10.05
N ASP A 9 -1.78 11.78 -9.61
CA ASP A 9 -2.99 10.99 -9.42
C ASP A 9 -3.72 10.82 -10.76
N SER A 10 -4.26 9.63 -11.01
CA SER A 10 -4.85 9.30 -12.31
C SER A 10 -6.08 8.41 -12.18
N LEU A 11 -7.04 8.63 -13.08
CA LEU A 11 -8.13 7.69 -13.30
C LEU A 11 -7.55 6.44 -13.99
N GLN A 12 -7.55 5.33 -13.28
CA GLN A 12 -7.02 4.04 -13.74
C GLN A 12 -8.13 2.99 -13.87
N SER A 13 -7.92 2.02 -14.76
CA SER A 13 -8.78 0.85 -14.91
C SER A 13 -8.15 -0.38 -14.28
N ILE A 14 -8.80 -0.96 -13.28
CA ILE A 14 -8.41 -2.24 -12.71
C ILE A 14 -8.99 -3.35 -13.58
N GLN A 15 -8.13 -4.22 -14.11
CA GLN A 15 -8.49 -5.28 -15.06
C GLN A 15 -7.94 -6.64 -14.61
N GLN A 16 -8.66 -7.71 -14.95
CA GLN A 16 -8.27 -9.10 -14.69
C GLN A 16 -8.07 -9.86 -16.00
N ILE A 17 -7.00 -10.65 -16.08
CA ILE A 17 -6.72 -11.52 -17.22
C ILE A 17 -6.22 -12.88 -16.72
N THR A 18 -6.80 -13.95 -17.25
CA THR A 18 -6.33 -15.32 -16.96
C THR A 18 -5.10 -15.61 -17.82
N VAL A 19 -3.95 -15.85 -17.18
CA VAL A 19 -2.66 -16.06 -17.87
C VAL A 19 -2.20 -17.52 -17.92
N MET A 20 -2.91 -18.42 -17.25
CA MET A 20 -2.54 -19.83 -17.09
C MET A 20 -3.75 -20.73 -17.36
N GLN A 21 -3.52 -21.82 -18.08
CA GLN A 21 -4.50 -22.86 -18.38
C GLN A 21 -4.70 -23.77 -17.16
N GLU A 22 -5.80 -24.53 -17.11
CA GLU A 22 -6.06 -25.54 -16.06
C GLU A 22 -4.94 -26.59 -15.94
N SER A 23 -4.21 -26.85 -17.03
CA SER A 23 -3.03 -27.71 -17.09
C SER A 23 -1.77 -27.13 -16.42
N GLY A 24 -1.82 -25.90 -15.89
CA GLY A 24 -0.66 -25.16 -15.40
C GLY A 24 0.20 -24.52 -16.50
N ALA A 25 -0.12 -24.74 -17.78
CA ALA A 25 0.62 -24.14 -18.89
C ALA A 25 0.25 -22.65 -19.06
N LEU A 26 1.26 -21.78 -19.23
CA LEU A 26 1.03 -20.37 -19.57
C LEU A 26 0.27 -20.23 -20.90
N MET A 27 -0.66 -19.28 -20.94
CA MET A 27 -1.37 -18.90 -22.16
C MET A 27 -0.47 -18.07 -23.08
N LYS A 28 -0.61 -18.24 -24.39
CA LYS A 28 0.22 -17.51 -25.37
C LYS A 28 -0.32 -16.09 -25.59
N PRO A 29 0.55 -15.07 -25.75
CA PRO A 29 0.12 -13.74 -26.16
C PRO A 29 -0.66 -13.77 -27.47
N SER A 30 -1.81 -13.09 -27.50
CA SER A 30 -2.60 -12.96 -28.73
C SER A 30 -1.86 -12.09 -29.75
N ARG A 31 -1.26 -12.72 -30.77
CA ARG A 31 -0.71 -12.02 -31.95
C ARG A 31 -1.73 -12.04 -33.09
N GLY A 32 -2.75 -11.21 -32.94
CA GLY A 32 -3.80 -11.01 -33.94
C GLY A 32 -4.94 -12.02 -33.81
N SER A 33 -6.11 -11.64 -34.33
CA SER A 33 -7.36 -12.40 -34.20
C SER A 33 -7.27 -13.78 -34.86
N ARG A 34 -7.09 -14.83 -34.03
CA ARG A 34 -7.34 -16.22 -34.38
C ARG A 34 -7.97 -16.93 -33.18
N SER A 35 -9.19 -17.43 -33.38
CA SER A 35 -9.92 -18.26 -32.43
C SER A 35 -9.26 -19.64 -32.30
N GLY A 36 -8.44 -19.83 -31.27
CA GLY A 36 -7.83 -21.11 -30.92
C GLY A 36 -7.55 -21.19 -29.43
N GLY A 37 -7.76 -22.36 -28.84
CA GLY A 37 -7.50 -22.59 -27.42
C GLY A 37 -6.03 -22.36 -27.05
N GLY A 38 -5.78 -21.74 -25.90
CA GLY A 38 -4.42 -21.46 -25.40
C GLY A 38 -3.84 -20.09 -25.78
N HIS A 39 -4.67 -19.10 -26.12
CA HIS A 39 -4.29 -17.68 -26.18
C HIS A 39 -4.87 -16.92 -24.99
N LEU A 40 -4.22 -15.82 -24.61
CA LEU A 40 -4.71 -14.91 -23.58
C LEU A 40 -6.11 -14.37 -23.96
N PRO A 41 -7.10 -14.43 -23.04
CA PRO A 41 -8.43 -13.85 -23.26
C PRO A 41 -8.36 -12.32 -23.21
N GLU A 42 -9.46 -11.67 -23.60
CA GLU A 42 -9.63 -10.24 -23.36
C GLU A 42 -9.65 -9.92 -21.86
N ALA A 43 -9.07 -8.78 -21.48
CA ALA A 43 -8.99 -8.39 -20.08
C ALA A 43 -10.36 -7.90 -19.57
N ARG A 44 -10.87 -8.52 -18.51
CA ARG A 44 -12.13 -8.13 -17.87
C ARG A 44 -11.92 -6.88 -17.02
N LEU A 45 -12.63 -5.79 -17.34
CA LEU A 45 -12.70 -4.62 -16.46
C LEU A 45 -13.39 -5.00 -15.14
N LEU A 46 -12.75 -4.65 -14.02
CA LEU A 46 -13.30 -4.86 -12.67
C LEU A 46 -13.76 -3.54 -12.03
N ALA A 47 -12.96 -2.49 -12.15
CA ALA A 47 -13.26 -1.18 -11.56
C ALA A 47 -12.57 -0.03 -12.31
N LEU A 48 -13.10 1.18 -12.13
CA LEU A 48 -12.41 2.43 -12.40
C LEU A 48 -12.15 3.12 -11.08
N ALA A 49 -10.91 3.56 -10.83
CA ALA A 49 -10.50 4.16 -9.56
C ALA A 49 -9.60 5.38 -9.79
N ILE A 50 -9.69 6.38 -8.93
CA ILE A 50 -8.63 7.38 -8.78
C ILE A 50 -7.64 6.80 -7.79
N MET A 51 -6.48 6.41 -8.31
CA MET A 51 -5.41 5.82 -7.51
C MET A 51 -4.31 6.86 -7.28
N PRO A 52 -3.63 6.82 -6.12
CA PRO A 52 -2.44 7.63 -5.89
C PRO A 52 -1.32 7.25 -6.88
N GLU A 53 -0.26 8.06 -6.93
CA GLU A 53 0.86 7.93 -7.88
C GLU A 53 1.35 6.49 -8.10
N ARG A 54 1.38 5.65 -7.05
CA ARG A 54 1.63 4.22 -7.17
C ARG A 54 0.34 3.43 -6.92
N ALA A 55 -0.09 2.71 -7.93
CA ALA A 55 -1.25 1.82 -7.85
C ALA A 55 -0.94 0.59 -6.98
N ALA A 56 -1.07 0.74 -5.65
CA ALA A 56 -0.97 -0.37 -4.70
C ALA A 56 -2.19 -1.28 -4.84
N LEU A 57 -1.97 -2.47 -5.43
CA LEU A 57 -2.99 -3.48 -5.70
C LEU A 57 -2.44 -4.87 -5.35
N HIS A 58 -3.15 -5.62 -4.51
CA HIS A 58 -2.75 -6.93 -4.03
C HIS A 58 -3.90 -7.95 -4.16
N PRO A 59 -3.69 -9.07 -4.87
CA PRO A 59 -4.61 -10.20 -4.78
C PRO A 59 -4.53 -10.84 -3.38
N LEU A 60 -5.68 -11.21 -2.84
CA LEU A 60 -5.80 -11.96 -1.59
C LEU A 60 -5.86 -13.48 -1.88
N PRO A 61 -5.47 -14.35 -0.93
CA PRO A 61 -5.52 -15.81 -1.11
C PRO A 61 -6.91 -16.39 -1.42
N ASP A 62 -7.98 -15.66 -1.10
CA ASP A 62 -9.38 -16.03 -1.39
C ASP A 62 -9.89 -15.50 -2.74
N GLY A 63 -9.02 -14.90 -3.56
CA GLY A 63 -9.33 -14.39 -4.89
C GLY A 63 -9.88 -12.96 -4.92
N ARG A 64 -10.15 -12.33 -3.77
CA ARG A 64 -10.45 -10.89 -3.70
C ARG A 64 -9.23 -10.06 -4.09
N ILE A 65 -9.44 -8.79 -4.41
CA ILE A 65 -8.36 -7.83 -4.70
C ILE A 65 -8.45 -6.65 -3.73
N LEU A 66 -7.41 -6.44 -2.93
CA LEU A 66 -7.22 -5.25 -2.11
C LEU A 66 -6.54 -4.16 -2.93
N PHE A 67 -7.00 -2.92 -2.84
CA PHE A 67 -6.34 -1.76 -3.43
C PHE A 67 -6.59 -0.49 -2.62
N ALA A 68 -5.68 0.48 -2.74
CA ALA A 68 -5.87 1.83 -2.19
C ALA A 68 -6.47 2.74 -3.28
N SER A 69 -7.47 3.56 -2.92
CA SER A 69 -8.00 4.59 -3.81
C SER A 69 -8.57 5.77 -3.04
N GLN A 70 -8.84 6.86 -3.75
CA GLN A 70 -9.39 8.08 -3.15
C GLN A 70 -10.81 8.34 -3.70
N PRO A 71 -11.84 8.42 -2.84
CA PRO A 71 -13.17 8.82 -3.29
C PRO A 71 -13.15 10.31 -3.67
N ILE A 72 -13.83 10.66 -4.77
CA ILE A 72 -14.09 12.05 -5.14
C ILE A 72 -15.59 12.25 -5.38
N THR A 73 -16.15 13.30 -4.78
CA THR A 73 -17.51 13.75 -5.08
C THR A 73 -17.46 14.76 -6.23
N LEU A 74 -18.27 14.54 -7.26
CA LEU A 74 -18.41 15.44 -8.40
C LEU A 74 -19.85 15.98 -8.50
N PRO A 75 -20.06 17.26 -8.88
CA PRO A 75 -19.03 18.26 -9.19
C PRO A 75 -18.27 18.73 -7.94
N VAL A 76 -16.99 19.04 -8.10
CA VAL A 76 -16.15 19.65 -7.06
C VAL A 76 -16.06 21.16 -7.28
N VAL A 77 -16.27 21.95 -6.21
CA VAL A 77 -16.20 23.43 -6.26
C VAL A 77 -14.79 23.92 -5.92
N GLU A 78 -14.06 23.15 -5.12
CA GLU A 78 -12.69 23.46 -4.71
C GLU A 78 -11.67 23.12 -5.81
N SER A 79 -10.64 23.97 -5.95
CA SER A 79 -9.53 23.71 -6.89
C SER A 79 -8.62 22.56 -6.46
N ARG A 80 -8.71 22.13 -5.20
CA ARG A 80 -7.97 21.02 -4.59
C ARG A 80 -8.89 20.34 -3.56
N PRO A 81 -9.62 19.27 -3.91
CA PRO A 81 -10.37 18.51 -2.91
C PRO A 81 -9.40 17.96 -1.85
N LYS A 82 -9.84 17.91 -0.59
CA LYS A 82 -9.16 17.11 0.43
C LYS A 82 -9.40 15.63 0.11
N LEU A 83 -8.34 14.92 -0.29
CA LEU A 83 -8.40 13.50 -0.64
C LEU A 83 -7.93 12.69 0.58
N GLU A 84 -8.82 11.83 1.08
CA GLU A 84 -8.53 10.89 2.16
C GLU A 84 -8.51 9.48 1.55
N PRO A 85 -7.33 8.84 1.41
CA PRO A 85 -7.24 7.55 0.76
C PRO A 85 -7.84 6.46 1.64
N LEU A 86 -8.55 5.53 1.01
CA LEU A 86 -9.24 4.42 1.65
C LEU A 86 -8.78 3.09 1.05
N LEU A 87 -8.89 2.04 1.84
CA LEU A 87 -8.66 0.67 1.39
C LEU A 87 -9.98 0.07 0.89
N HIS A 88 -9.94 -0.54 -0.29
CA HIS A 88 -11.10 -1.14 -0.95
C HIS A 88 -10.82 -2.59 -1.34
N LEU A 89 -11.90 -3.37 -1.41
CA LEU A 89 -11.90 -4.75 -1.84
C LEU A 89 -12.79 -4.90 -3.08
N ILE A 90 -12.25 -5.52 -4.13
CA ILE A 90 -13.06 -6.15 -5.18
C ILE A 90 -13.28 -7.61 -4.76
N ALA A 91 -14.53 -8.07 -4.82
CA ALA A 91 -14.87 -9.46 -4.54
C ALA A 91 -14.24 -10.43 -5.54
N ALA A 92 -14.11 -11.72 -5.17
CA ALA A 92 -13.46 -12.74 -6.00
C ALA A 92 -14.20 -13.01 -7.32
N ASP A 93 -15.51 -12.77 -7.37
CA ASP A 93 -16.32 -12.80 -8.59
C ASP A 93 -16.09 -11.58 -9.50
N GLY A 94 -15.46 -10.51 -8.99
CA GLY A 94 -15.29 -9.24 -9.68
C GLY A 94 -16.58 -8.45 -9.91
N GLN A 95 -17.66 -8.74 -9.18
CA GLN A 95 -18.99 -8.13 -9.37
C GLN A 95 -19.34 -7.09 -8.30
N SER A 96 -18.68 -7.13 -7.14
CA SER A 96 -18.91 -6.19 -6.05
C SER A 96 -17.63 -5.54 -5.55
N LEU A 97 -17.76 -4.30 -5.10
CA LEU A 97 -16.71 -3.47 -4.51
C LEU A 97 -17.19 -3.02 -3.13
N SER A 98 -16.33 -3.12 -2.13
CA SER A 98 -16.58 -2.61 -0.78
C SER A 98 -15.38 -1.82 -0.26
N THR A 99 -15.63 -0.94 0.71
CA THR A 99 -14.60 -0.20 1.44
C THR A 99 -14.34 -0.90 2.77
N ILE A 100 -13.08 -1.01 3.17
CA ILE A 100 -12.71 -1.52 4.50
C ILE A 100 -13.07 -0.43 5.54
N PRO A 101 -13.84 -0.75 6.61
CA PRO A 101 -14.42 0.25 7.49
C PRO A 101 -13.43 0.75 8.57
N THR A 102 -12.30 1.32 8.16
CA THR A 102 -11.34 2.00 9.05
C THR A 102 -11.92 3.30 9.61
N ALA A 103 -11.57 3.70 10.84
CA ALA A 103 -12.03 4.98 11.36
C ALA A 103 -11.28 6.17 10.72
N PRO A 104 -11.87 7.39 10.69
CA PRO A 104 -11.20 8.56 10.15
C PRO A 104 -9.90 8.87 10.92
N GLY A 105 -8.77 8.90 10.21
CA GLY A 105 -7.44 9.13 10.79
C GLY A 105 -6.72 7.90 11.33
N ASP A 106 -7.31 6.70 11.24
CA ASP A 106 -6.63 5.44 11.62
C ASP A 106 -5.52 5.03 10.64
N LEU A 107 -5.57 5.53 9.40
CA LEU A 107 -4.62 5.21 8.34
C LEU A 107 -3.56 6.31 8.17
N PRO A 108 -2.32 5.97 7.77
CA PRO A 108 -1.36 6.95 7.28
C PRO A 108 -1.91 7.72 6.06
N THR A 109 -1.38 8.91 5.78
CA THR A 109 -1.92 9.77 4.71
C THR A 109 -1.49 9.34 3.31
N ASP A 110 -0.41 8.55 3.22
CA ASP A 110 -0.04 7.81 2.01
C ASP A 110 -0.26 6.29 2.18
N LEU A 111 -0.96 5.67 1.22
CA LEU A 111 -1.20 4.22 1.13
C LEU A 111 -0.47 3.57 -0.07
N ASN A 112 0.46 4.27 -0.72
CA ASN A 112 1.25 3.78 -1.87
C ASN A 112 2.04 2.49 -1.59
N TYR A 113 2.33 2.18 -0.32
CA TYR A 113 3.12 1.04 0.09
C TYR A 113 2.38 0.21 1.12
N MET A 114 1.98 -0.99 0.73
CA MET A 114 1.33 -1.94 1.61
C MET A 114 1.72 -3.39 1.31
N VAL A 115 1.56 -4.27 2.30
CA VAL A 115 1.77 -5.71 2.18
C VAL A 115 0.68 -6.50 2.90
N VAL A 116 0.15 -7.51 2.22
CA VAL A 116 -0.91 -8.37 2.74
C VAL A 116 -0.30 -9.56 3.50
N SER A 117 -0.92 -9.97 4.61
CA SER A 117 -0.52 -11.17 5.35
C SER A 117 -0.72 -12.44 4.53
N PRO A 118 0.07 -13.52 4.76
CA PRO A 118 -0.06 -14.77 4.00
C PRO A 118 -1.45 -15.43 4.02
N ASP A 119 -2.31 -15.09 5.00
CA ASP A 119 -3.69 -15.57 5.11
C ASP A 119 -4.75 -14.57 4.59
N GLY A 120 -4.34 -13.40 4.08
CA GLY A 120 -5.22 -12.37 3.53
C GLY A 120 -6.04 -11.57 4.56
N LYS A 121 -5.84 -11.80 5.86
CA LYS A 121 -6.67 -11.18 6.91
C LYS A 121 -6.15 -9.84 7.42
N ARG A 122 -4.89 -9.52 7.15
CA ARG A 122 -4.26 -8.27 7.56
C ARG A 122 -3.56 -7.63 6.38
N VAL A 123 -3.48 -6.30 6.41
CA VAL A 123 -2.57 -5.52 5.57
C VAL A 123 -1.75 -4.61 6.47
N ALA A 124 -0.44 -4.55 6.21
CA ALA A 124 0.42 -3.51 6.78
C ALA A 124 0.58 -2.40 5.75
N VAL A 125 0.47 -1.15 6.17
CA VAL A 125 0.70 0.06 5.36
C VAL A 125 1.91 0.79 5.94
N VAL A 126 2.80 1.30 5.09
CA VAL A 126 3.88 2.22 5.49
C VAL A 126 3.77 3.53 4.73
N GLU A 127 3.93 4.65 5.44
CA GLU A 127 4.04 5.97 4.85
C GLU A 127 5.51 6.32 4.63
N GLU A 128 5.94 6.32 3.37
CA GLU A 128 7.31 6.70 2.95
C GLU A 128 7.74 8.03 3.59
N ALA A 129 6.79 8.96 3.77
CA ALA A 129 7.08 10.31 4.21
C ALA A 129 7.19 10.54 5.73
N THR A 130 6.96 9.53 6.58
CA THR A 130 6.96 9.68 8.06
C THR A 130 7.45 8.45 8.84
N ASP A 131 7.75 7.33 8.17
CA ASP A 131 7.86 5.98 8.77
C ASP A 131 6.64 5.46 9.53
N ALA A 132 5.49 6.14 9.50
CA ALA A 132 4.27 5.61 10.12
C ALA A 132 3.92 4.24 9.53
N VAL A 133 3.74 3.24 10.39
CA VAL A 133 3.34 1.89 10.01
C VAL A 133 2.06 1.52 10.74
N ALA A 134 1.04 1.14 9.97
CA ALA A 134 -0.26 0.69 10.47
C ALA A 134 -0.52 -0.76 10.06
N VAL A 135 -1.17 -1.54 10.92
CA VAL A 135 -1.71 -2.87 10.59
C VAL A 135 -3.22 -2.82 10.66
N VAL A 136 -3.89 -3.16 9.56
CA VAL A 136 -5.36 -3.14 9.41
C VAL A 136 -5.87 -4.57 9.29
N GLU A 137 -6.89 -4.93 10.05
CA GLU A 137 -7.66 -6.17 9.85
C GLU A 137 -8.68 -5.99 8.71
N VAL A 138 -8.56 -6.81 7.68
CA VAL A 138 -9.26 -6.65 6.39
C VAL A 138 -10.78 -6.83 6.51
N SER A 139 -11.26 -7.63 7.45
CA SER A 139 -12.68 -7.90 7.69
C SER A 139 -13.38 -6.83 8.52
N SER A 140 -12.68 -6.23 9.48
CA SER A 140 -13.26 -5.37 10.53
C SER A 140 -12.89 -3.89 10.39
N GLY A 141 -11.86 -3.56 9.60
CA GLY A 141 -11.27 -2.23 9.57
C GLY A 141 -10.52 -1.84 10.85
N LYS A 142 -10.40 -2.74 11.84
CA LYS A 142 -9.64 -2.48 13.05
C LYS A 142 -8.18 -2.21 12.69
N THR A 143 -7.70 -1.03 13.08
CA THR A 143 -6.34 -0.59 12.79
C THR A 143 -5.49 -0.48 14.05
N GLU A 144 -4.20 -0.77 13.93
CA GLU A 144 -3.19 -0.63 14.98
C GLU A 144 -2.00 0.13 14.42
N ILE A 145 -1.71 1.32 14.96
CA ILE A 145 -0.49 2.08 14.64
C ILE A 145 0.69 1.44 15.38
N ILE A 146 1.58 0.77 14.63
CA ILE A 146 2.73 0.06 15.19
C ILE A 146 4.03 0.88 15.09
N SER A 147 4.12 1.83 14.15
CA SER A 147 5.05 2.97 14.21
C SER A 147 4.25 4.26 14.06
N ALA A 148 4.47 5.21 14.96
CA ALA A 148 3.86 6.55 14.89
C ALA A 148 4.58 7.41 13.83
N PRO A 149 3.96 8.45 13.27
CA PRO A 149 4.62 9.32 12.30
C PRO A 149 5.75 10.15 12.92
N HIS A 150 6.91 10.14 12.27
CA HIS A 150 8.08 10.95 12.57
C HIS A 150 8.37 11.92 11.40
N PRO A 151 7.84 13.17 11.40
CA PRO A 151 7.82 14.05 10.21
C PRO A 151 9.17 14.37 9.55
N ASN A 152 10.27 14.23 10.29
CA ASN A 152 11.63 14.48 9.81
C ASN A 152 12.32 13.22 9.25
N TRP A 153 11.62 12.09 9.13
CA TRP A 153 12.17 10.83 8.64
C TRP A 153 11.41 10.35 7.40
N SER A 154 12.12 9.69 6.48
CA SER A 154 11.51 8.86 5.44
C SER A 154 11.87 7.40 5.61
N CYS A 155 10.95 6.52 5.22
CA CYS A 155 11.18 5.08 5.23
C CYS A 155 11.52 4.58 3.83
N GLU A 156 12.72 4.02 3.67
CA GLU A 156 13.22 3.47 2.41
C GLU A 156 12.86 1.98 2.25
N THR A 157 12.04 1.43 3.17
CA THR A 157 11.75 0.00 3.27
C THR A 157 10.25 -0.27 3.34
N VAL A 158 9.85 -1.42 2.82
CA VAL A 158 8.47 -1.92 2.93
C VAL A 158 8.44 -3.01 4.02
N PRO A 159 7.43 -3.02 4.92
CA PRO A 159 7.25 -4.11 5.87
C PRO A 159 7.20 -5.49 5.19
N ALA A 160 7.61 -6.53 5.92
CA ALA A 160 7.62 -7.91 5.43
C ALA A 160 7.00 -8.87 6.45
N TRP A 161 5.96 -9.60 6.03
CA TRP A 161 5.29 -10.61 6.83
C TRP A 161 6.14 -11.87 6.97
N LYS A 162 6.45 -12.25 8.22
CA LYS A 162 7.11 -13.53 8.56
C LYS A 162 6.09 -14.67 8.72
N SER A 163 4.85 -14.34 9.10
CA SER A 163 3.72 -15.27 9.21
C SER A 163 2.41 -14.49 9.10
N ALA A 164 1.25 -15.12 9.30
CA ALA A 164 -0.04 -14.43 9.38
C ALA A 164 -0.17 -13.45 10.57
N THR A 165 0.70 -13.58 11.59
CA THR A 165 0.62 -12.83 12.86
C THR A 165 1.92 -12.15 13.28
N GLU A 166 2.96 -12.21 12.43
CA GLU A 166 4.26 -11.57 12.67
C GLU A 166 4.70 -10.75 11.45
N LEU A 167 5.01 -9.47 11.68
CA LEU A 167 5.44 -8.50 10.68
C LEU A 167 6.79 -7.91 11.09
N THR A 168 7.70 -7.76 10.14
CA THR A 168 8.96 -7.00 10.32
C THR A 168 8.93 -5.70 9.54
N PHE A 169 9.55 -4.64 10.08
CA PHE A 169 9.52 -3.28 9.54
C PHE A 169 10.67 -2.45 10.12
N ALA A 170 11.06 -1.37 9.43
CA ALA A 170 11.92 -0.35 10.02
C ALA A 170 11.09 0.66 10.83
N ALA A 171 11.61 1.11 11.97
CA ALA A 171 11.05 2.20 12.77
C ALA A 171 12.14 2.81 13.67
N LEU A 172 11.87 3.96 14.28
CA LEU A 172 12.70 4.50 15.35
C LEU A 172 12.46 3.74 16.67
N ASP A 173 13.54 3.41 17.38
CA ASP A 173 13.45 2.86 18.74
C ASP A 173 12.94 3.93 19.73
N GLU A 174 11.91 3.58 20.51
CA GLU A 174 11.17 4.51 21.39
C GLU A 174 12.02 5.14 22.52
N LYS A 175 13.25 4.67 22.76
CA LYS A 175 14.13 5.18 23.82
C LYS A 175 15.35 5.92 23.29
N THR A 176 15.90 5.44 22.18
CA THR A 176 17.16 5.96 21.60
C THR A 176 16.93 6.84 20.39
N HIS A 177 15.71 6.82 19.81
CA HIS A 177 15.37 7.46 18.53
C HIS A 177 16.30 7.08 17.37
N ALA A 178 16.96 5.92 17.45
CA ALA A 178 17.80 5.38 16.39
C ALA A 178 16.96 4.47 15.46
N PRO A 179 17.23 4.45 14.14
CA PRO A 179 16.65 3.47 13.24
C PRO A 179 16.92 2.03 13.68
N CYS A 180 15.88 1.21 13.69
CA CYS A 180 15.98 -0.19 14.06
C CYS A 180 15.03 -1.08 13.25
N TRP A 181 15.38 -2.36 13.14
CA TRP A 181 14.51 -3.38 12.55
C TRP A 181 13.64 -3.96 13.66
N MET A 182 12.33 -3.85 13.50
CA MET A 182 11.33 -4.24 14.48
C MET A 182 10.62 -5.52 14.07
N LEU A 183 10.14 -6.26 15.06
CA LEU A 183 9.16 -7.33 14.92
C LEU A 183 7.90 -6.93 15.68
N TRP A 184 6.79 -6.81 14.98
CA TRP A 184 5.45 -6.77 15.56
C TRP A 184 4.84 -8.16 15.54
N SER A 185 4.09 -8.49 16.59
CA SER A 185 3.27 -9.69 16.70
C SER A 185 1.92 -9.37 17.29
N ALA A 186 0.84 -9.86 16.67
CA ALA A 186 -0.54 -9.64 17.11
C ALA A 186 -0.83 -10.09 18.56
N GLU A 187 -0.01 -11.00 19.12
CA GLU A 187 -0.15 -11.50 20.50
C GLU A 187 0.86 -10.89 21.48
N LYS A 188 2.03 -10.46 20.98
CA LYS A 188 3.20 -10.14 21.82
C LYS A 188 3.65 -8.68 21.69
N GLY A 189 2.96 -7.88 20.89
CA GLY A 189 3.31 -6.49 20.62
C GLY A 189 4.62 -6.36 19.83
N LYS A 190 5.35 -5.29 20.09
CA LYS A 190 6.56 -4.89 19.34
C LYS A 190 7.84 -5.23 20.11
N ARG A 191 8.90 -5.62 19.38
CA ARG A 191 10.27 -5.68 19.91
C ARG A 191 11.31 -5.40 18.83
N SER A 192 12.45 -4.84 19.22
CA SER A 192 13.60 -4.71 18.32
C SER A 192 14.23 -6.07 18.00
N LEU A 193 14.64 -6.25 16.74
CA LEU A 193 15.48 -7.33 16.24
C LEU A 193 16.94 -6.89 16.07
N SER A 194 17.18 -5.60 15.83
CA SER A 194 18.50 -5.05 15.48
C SER A 194 19.23 -4.34 16.62
N SER A 195 18.74 -4.41 17.86
CA SER A 195 19.33 -3.73 19.03
C SER A 195 20.78 -4.10 19.37
N GLN A 196 21.32 -5.14 18.73
CA GLN A 196 22.72 -5.59 18.85
C GLN A 196 23.48 -5.56 17.50
N TRP A 197 22.88 -5.00 16.44
CA TRP A 197 23.48 -4.98 15.11
C TRP A 197 24.45 -3.79 14.96
N PRO A 198 25.47 -3.87 14.09
CA PRO A 198 26.33 -2.74 13.80
C PRO A 198 25.54 -1.57 13.20
N ALA A 199 25.78 -0.34 13.68
CA ALA A 199 25.07 0.85 13.20
C ALA A 199 25.13 1.04 11.67
N ALA A 200 26.26 0.67 11.04
CA ALA A 200 26.42 0.73 9.59
C ALA A 200 25.45 -0.18 8.81
N ALA A 201 24.90 -1.24 9.43
CA ALA A 201 23.90 -2.10 8.81
C ALA A 201 22.47 -1.53 8.88
N MET A 202 22.26 -0.44 9.65
CA MET A 202 20.94 0.16 9.93
C MET A 202 20.76 1.53 9.26
N HIS A 203 21.82 2.07 8.64
CA HIS A 203 21.88 3.45 8.14
C HIS A 203 20.89 3.74 7.00
N ASP A 204 20.59 2.75 6.15
CA ASP A 204 19.83 2.95 4.92
C ASP A 204 18.37 2.44 5.03
N TRP A 205 17.85 2.25 6.25
CA TRP A 205 16.45 1.82 6.46
C TRP A 205 15.49 3.00 6.61
N LEU A 206 15.94 4.03 7.33
CA LEU A 206 15.23 5.29 7.53
C LEU A 206 16.20 6.44 7.28
N SER A 207 15.79 7.43 6.48
CA SER A 207 16.59 8.60 6.16
C SER A 207 16.10 9.82 6.95
N GLU A 208 16.96 10.45 7.75
CA GLU A 208 16.62 11.74 8.37
C GLU A 208 16.66 12.86 7.31
N ARG A 209 15.51 13.47 7.06
CA ARG A 209 15.34 14.65 6.22
C ARG A 209 15.95 15.85 6.92
N ARG A 210 17.22 16.14 6.60
CA ARG A 210 17.82 17.43 6.95
C ARG A 210 17.00 18.56 6.32
N PRO A 211 16.65 19.61 7.08
CA PRO A 211 15.92 20.74 6.52
C PRO A 211 16.72 21.35 5.38
N GLU A 212 16.07 21.55 4.23
CA GLU A 212 16.67 22.23 3.10
C GLU A 212 17.13 23.63 3.55
N PRO A 213 18.40 24.02 3.34
CA PRO A 213 18.91 25.29 3.84
C PRO A 213 18.15 26.42 3.17
N ALA A 214 17.38 27.18 3.97
CA ALA A 214 16.47 28.22 3.52
C ALA A 214 17.11 29.06 2.41
N THR A 215 16.55 28.96 1.20
CA THR A 215 17.06 29.63 0.01
C THR A 215 17.13 31.11 0.30
N LYS A 216 18.35 31.66 0.40
CA LYS A 216 18.55 33.09 0.65
C LYS A 216 17.98 33.86 -0.54
N THR A 217 16.75 34.35 -0.39
CA THR A 217 16.17 35.38 -1.25
C THR A 217 17.11 36.58 -1.15
N SER A 218 17.94 36.73 -2.19
CA SER A 218 18.77 37.91 -2.32
C SER A 218 17.84 39.09 -2.66
N PRO A 219 18.00 40.25 -1.99
CA PRO A 219 17.19 41.44 -2.24
C PRO A 219 17.47 42.05 -3.63
#